data_AF-A0A1V6D9H5-F1
#
_entry.id   AF-A0A1V6D9H5-F1
#
_cell.length_a   1.000
_cell.length_b   1.000
_cell.length_c   1.000
_cell.angle_alpha   90.00
_cell.angle_beta   90.00
_cell.angle_gamma   90.00
#
_symmetry.space_group_name_H-M   'P 1'
#
loop_
_entity.id
_entity.type
_entity.pdbx_description
1 polymer ?
#
loop_
_entity_poly.entity_id
_entity_poly.type
_entity_poly.pdbx_seq_one_letter_code
_entity_poly.pdbx_strand_id
1 'polypeptide(L)' 'MDARVKNAVCTSVYRQFPELKGAPPRVKALPADKYQLIFHGQAKTADGKTLSRTVRVVSDENGKILKLTTSR' A
#
# COMPACT_ATOMS: atom_id res chain seq x y z
N MET A 1 -4.70 9.32 10.60
CA MET A 1 -4.62 7.85 10.68
C MET A 1 -3.67 7.49 11.81
N ASP A 2 -4.13 6.66 12.73
CA ASP A 2 -3.33 6.16 13.85
C ASP A 2 -2.19 5.23 13.37
N ALA A 3 -1.06 5.22 14.08
CA ALA A 3 0.12 4.43 13.71
C ALA A 3 -0.14 2.90 13.74
N ARG A 4 -0.96 2.43 14.69
CA ARG A 4 -1.36 1.02 14.81
C ARG A 4 -2.20 0.60 13.60
N VAL A 5 -3.18 1.42 13.23
CA VAL A 5 -4.05 1.19 12.08
C VAL A 5 -3.23 1.19 10.79
N LYS A 6 -2.30 2.14 10.63
CA LYS A 6 -1.37 2.18 9.49
C LYS A 6 -0.58 0.89 9.36
N ASN A 7 0.00 0.42 10.47
CA ASN A 7 0.79 -0.81 10.47
C ASN A 7 -0.05 -2.05 10.13
N ALA A 8 -1.31 -2.11 10.56
CA ALA A 8 -2.22 -3.19 10.19
C ALA A 8 -2.47 -3.21 8.67
N VAL A 9 -2.77 -2.05 8.07
CA VAL A 9 -2.95 -1.92 6.63
C VAL A 9 -1.67 -2.28 5.88
N CYS A 10 -0.51 -1.75 6.29
CA CYS A 10 0.78 -2.10 5.71
C CYS A 10 1.03 -3.62 5.74
N THR A 11 0.77 -4.26 6.88
CA THR A 11 0.94 -5.72 7.02
C THR A 11 0.07 -6.49 6.03
N SER A 12 -1.19 -6.08 5.86
CA SER A 12 -2.09 -6.69 4.88
C SER A 12 -1.59 -6.51 3.45
N VAL A 13 -1.07 -5.32 3.12
CA VAL A 13 -0.51 -5.03 1.80
C VAL A 13 0.76 -5.84 1.54
N TYR A 14 1.68 -5.91 2.50
CA TYR A 14 2.93 -6.67 2.35
C TYR A 14 2.72 -8.18 2.24
N ARG A 15 1.64 -8.71 2.82
CA ARG A 15 1.24 -10.11 2.62
C ARG A 15 0.82 -10.38 1.18
N GLN A 16 0.17 -9.43 0.53
CA GLN A 16 -0.31 -9.55 -0.85
C GLN A 16 0.76 -9.15 -1.88
N PHE A 17 1.65 -8.22 -1.52
CA PHE A 17 2.74 -7.69 -2.34
C PHE A 17 4.05 -7.74 -1.54
N PRO A 18 4.70 -8.93 -1.45
CA PRO A 18 5.97 -9.09 -0.75
C PRO A 18 7.07 -8.17 -1.27
N GLU A 19 7.01 -7.76 -2.54
CA GLU A 19 7.93 -6.81 -3.17
C GLU A 19 7.89 -5.40 -2.55
N LEU A 20 6.82 -5.08 -1.82
CA LEU A 20 6.67 -3.81 -1.11
C LEU A 20 7.12 -3.89 0.35
N LYS A 21 7.50 -5.08 0.84
CA LYS A 21 7.85 -5.30 2.25
C LYS A 21 9.02 -4.40 2.64
N GLY A 22 8.79 -3.52 3.61
CA GLY A 22 9.77 -2.54 4.08
C GLY A 22 9.71 -1.18 3.38
N ALA A 23 8.92 -1.03 2.29
CA ALA A 23 8.69 0.26 1.66
C ALA A 23 7.59 1.03 2.43
N PRO A 24 7.89 2.19 3.04
CA PRO A 24 6.90 2.96 3.77
C PRO A 24 5.88 3.59 2.80
N PRO A 25 4.57 3.47 3.06
CA PRO A 25 3.57 4.13 2.23
C PRO A 25 3.57 5.64 2.45
N ARG A 26 3.25 6.37 1.40
CA ARG A 26 2.80 7.76 1.51
C ARG A 26 1.33 7.77 1.89
N VAL A 27 1.03 8.29 3.09
CA VAL A 27 -0.34 8.42 3.59
C VAL A 27 -0.87 9.80 3.22
N LYS A 28 -2.07 9.84 2.63
CA LYS A 28 -2.80 11.05 2.29
C LYS A 28 -4.22 10.96 2.86
N ALA A 29 -4.68 12.00 3.54
CA ALA A 29 -6.08 12.07 3.97
C ALA A 29 -6.98 12.32 2.76
N LEU A 30 -8.11 11.61 2.70
CA LEU A 30 -9.18 11.78 1.73
C LEU A 30 -10.44 12.29 2.46
N PRO A 31 -11.38 12.91 1.73
CA PRO A 31 -12.68 13.29 2.29
C PRO A 31 -13.44 12.06 2.84
N ALA A 32 -14.36 12.31 3.78
CA ALA A 32 -15.19 11.30 4.46
C ALA A 32 -14.37 10.27 5.27
N ASP A 33 -13.43 10.76 6.08
CA ASP A 33 -12.64 9.99 7.05
C ASP A 33 -11.90 8.79 6.45
N LYS A 34 -11.47 8.97 5.19
CA LYS A 34 -10.71 7.98 4.43
C LYS A 34 -9.24 8.35 4.37
N TYR A 35 -8.42 7.34 4.20
CA TYR A 35 -6.98 7.48 4.05
C TYR A 35 -6.53 6.73 2.81
N GLN A 36 -5.68 7.38 2.04
CA GLN A 36 -5.03 6.80 0.88
C GLN A 36 -3.58 6.49 1.22
N LEU A 37 -3.19 5.23 1.09
CA LEU A 37 -1.82 4.77 1.27
C LEU A 37 -1.26 4.40 -0.09
N ILE A 38 -0.18 5.06 -0.51
CA ILE A 38 0.48 4.80 -1.79
C ILE A 38 1.84 4.19 -1.50
N PHE A 39 1.99 2.92 -1.88
CA PHE A 39 3.22 2.17 -1.80
C PHE A 39 3.90 2.20 -3.16
N HIS A 40 5.21 2.43 -3.16
CA HIS A 40 6.06 2.32 -4.33
C HIS A 40 7.07 1.23 -4.04
N GLY A 41 7.25 0.30 -4.95
CA GLY A 41 8.33 -0.66 -4.87
C GLY A 41 8.68 -1.19 -6.23
N GLN A 42 9.58 -2.16 -6.21
CA GLN A 42 10.22 -2.69 -7.40
C GLN A 42 10.16 -4.20 -7.32
N ALA A 43 9.42 -4.80 -8.26
CA ALA A 43 9.37 -6.25 -8.40
C ALA A 43 10.46 -6.68 -9.39
N LYS A 44 11.29 -7.65 -9.02
CA LYS A 44 12.17 -8.31 -9.98
C LYS A 44 11.35 -9.31 -10.79
N THR A 45 11.36 -9.18 -12.10
CA THR A 45 10.75 -10.16 -13.01
C THR A 45 11.71 -11.32 -13.26
N ALA A 46 11.19 -12.43 -13.77
CA ALA A 46 11.98 -13.63 -14.07
C ALA A 46 13.15 -13.33 -15.05
N ASP A 47 12.98 -12.35 -15.93
CA ASP A 47 13.98 -11.92 -16.91
C ASP A 47 15.09 -11.02 -16.32
N GLY A 48 15.14 -10.86 -14.99
CA GLY A 48 16.12 -10.01 -14.30
C GLY A 48 15.86 -8.51 -14.41
N LYS A 49 14.75 -8.09 -15.02
CA LYS A 49 14.34 -6.69 -15.12
C LYS A 49 13.58 -6.25 -13.87
N THR A 50 13.72 -4.98 -13.54
CA THR A 50 13.01 -4.36 -12.41
C THR A 50 11.75 -3.68 -12.93
N LEU A 51 10.58 -4.11 -12.43
CA LEU A 51 9.30 -3.47 -12.73
C LEU A 51 8.88 -2.59 -11.55
N SER A 52 8.71 -1.30 -11.80
CA SER A 52 8.17 -0.38 -10.82
C SER A 52 6.69 -0.70 -10.57
N ARG A 53 6.35 -1.08 -9.35
CA ARG A 53 4.98 -1.37 -8.95
C ARG A 53 4.50 -0.34 -7.95
N THR A 54 3.36 0.28 -8.27
CA THR A 54 2.70 1.23 -7.38
C THR A 54 1.40 0.63 -6.89
N VAL A 55 1.23 0.50 -5.58
CA VAL A 55 0.00 -0.01 -4.95
C VAL A 55 -0.67 1.13 -4.20
N ARG A 56 -1.90 1.43 -4.56
CA ARG A 56 -2.72 2.49 -3.97
C ARG A 56 -3.86 1.84 -3.22
N VAL A 57 -3.91 2.08 -1.92
CA VAL A 57 -4.90 1.54 -1.02
C VAL A 57 -5.73 2.70 -0.49
N VAL A 58 -7.04 2.54 -0.46
CA VAL A 58 -7.96 3.42 0.25
C VAL A 58 -8.47 2.64 1.45
N SER A 59 -8.21 3.13 2.64
CA SER A 59 -8.78 2.60 3.89
C SER A 59 -9.69 3.63 4.54
N ASP A 60 -10.55 3.17 5.44
CA ASP A 60 -11.21 4.05 6.41
C ASP A 60 -10.28 4.38 7.60
N GLU A 61 -10.80 5.12 8.57
CA GLU A 61 -10.15 5.44 9.84
C GLU A 61 -9.83 4.23 10.72
N ASN A 62 -10.59 3.13 10.58
CA ASN A 62 -10.41 1.88 11.30
C ASN A 62 -9.37 0.95 10.64
N GLY A 63 -8.88 1.32 9.45
CA GLY A 63 -7.92 0.51 8.68
C GLY A 63 -8.57 -0.58 7.84
N LYS A 64 -9.89 -0.56 7.69
CA LYS A 64 -10.57 -1.42 6.73
C LYS A 64 -10.23 -0.96 5.32
N ILE A 65 -9.67 -1.86 4.52
CA ILE A 65 -9.36 -1.57 3.12
C ILE A 65 -10.67 -1.51 2.33
N LEU A 66 -10.99 -0.35 1.78
CA LEU A 66 -12.17 -0.10 0.96
C LEU A 66 -11.87 -0.34 -0.52
N LYS A 67 -10.66 0.00 -0.97
CA LYS A 67 -10.24 -0.16 -2.36
C LYS A 67 -8.75 -0.39 -2.43
N LEU A 68 -8.33 -1.29 -3.32
CA LEU A 68 -6.93 -1.54 -3.63
C LEU A 68 -6.77 -1.51 -5.15
N THR A 69 -5.85 -0.68 -5.63
CA THR A 69 -5.49 -0.60 -7.05
C THR A 69 -3.98 -0.72 -7.20
N THR A 70 -3.55 -1.34 -8.29
CA THR A 70 -2.12 -1.49 -8.59
C THR A 70 -1.82 -1.00 -10.00
N SER A 71 -0.76 -0.20 -10.14
CA SER A 71 -0.18 0.18 -11.43
C SER A 71 1.09 -0.64 -11.67
N ARG A 72 1.24 -1.10 -12.92
CA ARG A 72 2.46 -1.71 -13.47
C ARG A 72 3.15 -0.71 -14.39
#